data_AF-A0A4Y6UVU0-F1
#
_entry.id   AF-A0A4Y6UVU0-F1
#
_cell.length_a   1.000
_cell.length_b   1.000
_cell.length_c   1.000
_cell.angle_alpha   90.00
_cell.angle_beta   90.00
_cell.angle_gamma   90.00
#
_symmetry.space_group_name_H-M   'P 1'
#
loop_
_entity.id
_entity.type
_entity.pdbx_description
1 polymer ?
#
loop_
_entity_poly.entity_id
_entity_poly.type
_entity_poly.pdbx_seq_one_letter_code
_entity_poly.pdbx_strand_id
1 'polypeptide(L)'
;MSTFTHVILEVFCSFSDEDANEGAPSYCKRNVGNPGYHCLENKCKHVAYTYAPNEIAYSDDDGEVPDGESCIGLGGEMLPPNAKETQINDLKGLWKEICVKKVQEAYDEFMKRANQD
;
A
#
# COMPACT_ATOMS: atom_id res chain seq x y z
N MET A 1 3.54 -4.36 29.80
CA MET A 1 3.97 -3.92 28.47
C MET A 1 3.17 -4.74 27.47
N SER A 2 2.48 -4.08 26.55
CA SER A 2 1.82 -4.77 25.46
C SER A 2 2.83 -4.97 24.33
N THR A 3 3.02 -6.20 23.88
CA THR A 3 3.82 -6.52 22.70
C THR A 3 2.90 -6.54 21.49
N PHE A 4 3.23 -5.77 20.46
CA PHE A 4 2.48 -5.72 19.21
C PHE A 4 3.29 -6.34 18.07
N THR A 5 2.63 -7.15 17.26
CA THR A 5 3.16 -7.61 15.97
C THR A 5 2.41 -6.86 14.89
N HIS A 6 3.13 -6.03 14.13
CA HIS A 6 2.57 -5.35 12.96
C HIS A 6 2.55 -6.33 11.78
N VAL A 7 1.41 -6.42 11.08
CA VAL A 7 1.19 -7.33 9.94
C VAL A 7 0.61 -6.53 8.78
N ILE A 8 1.21 -6.64 7.60
CA ILE A 8 0.67 -6.09 6.36
C ILE A 8 -0.18 -7.18 5.70
N LEU A 9 -1.43 -6.86 5.34
CA LEU A 9 -2.40 -7.79 4.74
C LEU A 9 -2.96 -7.20 3.45
N GLU A 10 -3.14 -8.05 2.45
CA GLU A 10 -3.87 -7.71 1.24
C GLU A 10 -5.34 -8.05 1.45
N VAL A 11 -6.22 -7.06 1.33
CA VAL A 11 -7.66 -7.21 1.59
C VAL A 11 -8.42 -7.26 0.27
N PHE A 12 -9.27 -8.27 0.09
CA PHE A 12 -10.09 -8.46 -1.12
C PHE A 12 -11.56 -8.76 -0.78
N CYS A 13 -12.46 -8.50 -1.73
CA CYS A 13 -13.89 -8.77 -1.58
C CYS A 13 -14.25 -10.11 -2.25
N SER A 14 -14.80 -11.06 -1.50
CA SER A 14 -15.20 -12.39 -1.96
C SER A 14 -16.68 -12.49 -2.38
N PHE A 15 -17.33 -11.34 -2.62
CA PHE A 15 -18.71 -11.32 -3.11
C PHE A 15 -18.75 -11.93 -4.52
N SER A 16 -19.65 -12.90 -4.72
CA SER A 16 -19.74 -13.68 -5.95
C SER A 16 -21.08 -13.53 -6.64
N ASP A 17 -21.21 -14.03 -7.87
CA ASP A 17 -22.46 -14.01 -8.62
C ASP A 17 -23.58 -14.83 -7.92
N GLU A 18 -23.22 -15.82 -7.10
CA GLU A 18 -24.17 -16.58 -6.29
C GLU A 18 -24.83 -15.70 -5.20
N ASP A 19 -24.12 -14.64 -4.76
CA ASP A 19 -24.58 -13.65 -3.78
C ASP A 19 -25.39 -12.49 -4.41
N ALA A 20 -25.44 -12.39 -5.74
CA ALA A 20 -26.05 -11.26 -6.44
C ALA A 20 -27.54 -11.08 -6.12
N ASN A 21 -28.24 -12.18 -5.81
CA ASN A 21 -29.65 -12.16 -5.42
C ASN A 21 -29.90 -11.53 -4.04
N GLU A 22 -28.89 -11.48 -3.16
CA GLU A 22 -28.96 -10.86 -1.84
C GLU A 22 -28.60 -9.36 -1.88
N GLY A 23 -27.96 -8.91 -2.97
CA GLY A 23 -27.50 -7.55 -3.15
C GLY A 23 -26.27 -7.20 -2.30
N ALA A 24 -25.57 -6.13 -2.70
CA ALA A 24 -24.44 -5.63 -1.93
C ALA A 24 -24.90 -5.08 -0.57
N PRO A 25 -24.20 -5.36 0.54
CA PRO A 25 -24.53 -4.76 1.82
C PRO A 25 -24.54 -3.24 1.77
N SER A 26 -25.52 -2.59 2.42
CA SER A 26 -25.70 -1.14 2.36
C SER A 26 -24.54 -0.33 2.97
N TYR A 27 -23.71 -0.96 3.81
CA TYR A 27 -22.50 -0.37 4.38
C TYR A 27 -21.27 -0.51 3.46
N CYS A 28 -21.35 -1.23 2.34
CA CYS A 28 -20.28 -1.30 1.33
C CYS A 28 -20.21 0.03 0.58
N LYS A 29 -19.40 0.97 1.09
CA LYS A 29 -19.33 2.36 0.59
C LYS A 29 -18.61 2.50 -0.75
N ARG A 30 -17.83 1.50 -1.17
CA ARG A 30 -16.97 1.55 -2.38
C ARG A 30 -17.41 0.59 -3.51
N ASN A 31 -18.67 0.14 -3.48
CA ASN A 31 -19.21 -0.91 -4.36
C ASN A 31 -18.56 -2.29 -4.15
N VAL A 32 -19.21 -3.32 -4.70
CA VAL A 32 -18.69 -4.69 -4.73
C VAL A 32 -17.34 -4.73 -5.44
N GLY A 33 -16.39 -5.50 -4.89
CA GLY A 33 -15.04 -5.64 -5.45
C GLY A 33 -13.99 -4.67 -4.88
N ASN A 34 -14.38 -3.64 -4.12
CA ASN A 34 -13.45 -2.66 -3.54
C ASN A 34 -13.55 -2.65 -2.01
N PRO A 35 -12.89 -3.60 -1.32
CA PRO A 35 -12.92 -3.63 0.14
C PRO A 35 -12.17 -2.43 0.74
N GLY A 36 -12.46 -2.15 2.01
CA GLY A 36 -11.74 -1.14 2.80
C GLY A 36 -12.14 -1.25 4.27
N TYR A 37 -11.72 -0.31 5.10
CA TYR A 37 -11.98 -0.32 6.55
C TYR A 37 -13.46 -0.50 6.89
N HIS A 38 -14.37 0.09 6.13
CA HIS A 38 -15.82 -0.04 6.32
C HIS A 38 -16.33 -1.49 6.22
N CYS A 39 -15.68 -2.34 5.42
CA CYS A 39 -15.97 -3.77 5.33
C CYS A 39 -15.45 -4.53 6.57
N LEU A 40 -14.27 -4.15 7.09
CA LEU A 40 -13.66 -4.76 8.27
C LEU A 40 -14.42 -4.36 9.56
N GLU A 41 -14.75 -3.07 9.73
CA GLU A 41 -15.49 -2.52 10.86
C GLU A 41 -16.87 -3.18 11.01
N ASN A 42 -17.57 -3.39 9.89
CA ASN A 42 -18.90 -3.99 9.87
C ASN A 42 -18.86 -5.53 9.80
N LYS A 43 -17.67 -6.16 9.91
CA LYS A 43 -17.47 -7.61 9.82
C LYS A 43 -18.20 -8.21 8.61
N CYS A 44 -18.03 -7.58 7.45
CA CYS A 44 -18.69 -7.98 6.23
C CYS A 44 -18.40 -9.45 5.92
N LYS A 45 -19.45 -10.28 5.69
CA LYS A 45 -19.26 -11.71 5.39
C LYS A 45 -18.44 -11.99 4.12
N HIS A 46 -18.31 -10.98 3.25
CA HIS A 46 -17.55 -11.05 1.99
C HIS A 46 -16.16 -10.42 2.08
N VAL A 47 -15.69 -9.99 3.26
CA VAL A 47 -14.31 -9.54 3.39
C VAL A 47 -13.42 -10.77 3.61
N ALA A 48 -12.42 -10.91 2.75
CA ALA A 48 -11.35 -11.88 2.91
C ALA A 48 -10.02 -11.15 2.84
N TYR A 49 -8.99 -11.75 3.42
CA TYR A 49 -7.65 -11.20 3.40
C TYR A 49 -6.65 -12.33 3.25
N THR A 50 -5.53 -11.99 2.64
CA THR A 50 -4.33 -12.82 2.60
C THR A 50 -3.16 -12.00 3.12
N TYR A 51 -2.02 -12.64 3.33
CA TYR A 51 -0.80 -11.94 3.76
C TYR A 51 -0.26 -11.07 2.61
N ALA A 52 0.28 -9.88 2.89
CA ALA A 52 0.98 -9.00 1.93
C ALA A 52 2.50 -8.99 2.20
N PRO A 53 3.18 -10.11 1.94
CA PRO A 53 4.61 -10.21 2.20
C PRO A 53 5.41 -9.33 1.22
N ASN A 54 6.39 -8.57 1.74
CA ASN A 54 7.44 -7.86 0.99
C ASN A 54 7.07 -6.55 0.25
N GLU A 55 5.98 -5.89 0.63
CA GLU A 55 5.66 -4.55 0.11
C GLU A 55 6.26 -3.44 0.97
N ILE A 56 6.70 -2.35 0.31
CA ILE A 56 6.85 -1.04 0.95
C ILE A 56 5.62 -0.24 0.55
N ALA A 57 4.56 -0.50 1.28
CA ALA A 57 3.34 0.28 1.20
C ALA A 57 3.59 1.64 1.85
N TYR A 58 3.46 2.71 1.08
CA TYR A 58 3.10 3.99 1.65
C TYR A 58 1.59 3.95 1.82
N SER A 59 1.18 3.44 2.97
CA SER A 59 -0.22 3.45 3.37
C SER A 59 -0.62 4.87 3.79
N ASP A 60 -1.89 5.19 3.57
CA ASP A 60 -2.52 6.41 4.05
C ASP A 60 -2.90 6.31 5.54
N ASP A 61 -3.59 7.32 6.07
CA ASP A 61 -3.96 7.42 7.49
C ASP A 61 -4.94 6.34 7.95
N ASP A 62 -5.64 5.72 6.99
CA ASP A 62 -6.53 4.60 7.23
C ASP A 62 -5.76 3.25 7.13
N GLY A 63 -4.44 3.30 6.85
CA GLY A 63 -3.60 2.12 6.64
C GLY A 63 -3.78 1.50 5.26
N GLU A 64 -4.43 2.20 4.33
CA GLU A 64 -4.80 1.70 3.00
C GLU A 64 -3.79 2.18 1.95
N VAL A 65 -3.54 1.37 0.91
CA VAL A 65 -2.73 1.78 -0.23
C VAL A 65 -3.68 2.39 -1.28
N PRO A 66 -3.62 3.69 -1.56
CA PRO A 66 -4.67 4.40 -2.31
C PRO A 66 -4.73 4.04 -3.81
N ASP A 67 -3.62 3.56 -4.38
CA ASP A 67 -3.57 2.96 -5.73
C ASP A 67 -2.41 1.95 -5.84
N GLY A 68 -2.52 0.97 -6.75
CA GLY A 68 -1.52 -0.08 -6.94
C GLY A 68 -0.12 0.39 -7.41
N GLU A 69 0.04 1.68 -7.76
CA GLU A 69 1.34 2.28 -8.13
C GLU A 69 2.01 3.02 -6.95
N SER A 70 1.22 3.40 -5.93
CA SER A 70 1.59 4.14 -4.71
C SER A 70 2.06 3.25 -3.57
N CYS A 71 2.47 2.05 -3.90
CA CYS A 71 3.79 1.63 -3.45
C CYS A 71 4.87 2.59 -4.06
N ILE A 72 4.98 3.83 -3.48
CA ILE A 72 6.04 4.91 -3.50
C ILE A 72 5.68 6.34 -4.10
N GLY A 73 6.11 7.48 -3.46
CA GLY A 73 5.89 8.91 -3.89
C GLY A 73 6.91 10.02 -3.41
N LEU A 74 6.92 11.26 -4.00
CA LEU A 74 7.91 12.39 -3.84
C LEU A 74 7.66 13.39 -2.67
N GLY A 75 8.71 14.03 -2.09
CA GLY A 75 8.56 15.17 -1.14
C GLY A 75 9.65 16.26 -1.13
N GLY A 76 9.34 17.48 -0.66
CA GLY A 76 10.32 18.57 -0.39
C GLY A 76 10.83 19.36 -1.62
N GLU A 77 12.09 19.84 -1.60
CA GLU A 77 12.74 20.54 -2.73
C GLU A 77 12.85 19.70 -4.02
N MET A 78 12.42 18.44 -3.97
CA MET A 78 12.39 17.48 -5.08
C MET A 78 11.34 17.80 -6.16
N LEU A 79 10.58 18.91 -6.02
CA LEU A 79 9.60 19.37 -7.00
C LEU A 79 9.88 20.83 -7.45
N PRO A 80 10.32 21.08 -8.70
CA PRO A 80 10.72 22.43 -9.16
C PRO A 80 9.58 23.44 -9.37
N PRO A 81 9.87 24.77 -9.29
CA PRO A 81 8.90 25.81 -9.64
C PRO A 81 8.54 25.76 -11.12
N ASN A 82 7.24 25.71 -11.42
CA ASN A 82 6.66 25.60 -12.77
C ASN A 82 6.89 24.23 -13.47
N ALA A 83 7.07 23.14 -12.71
CA ALA A 83 7.19 21.79 -13.26
C ALA A 83 5.90 21.32 -13.95
N LYS A 84 6.04 20.71 -15.13
CA LYS A 84 4.90 20.12 -15.87
C LYS A 84 4.60 18.70 -15.38
N GLU A 85 3.37 18.24 -15.52
CA GLU A 85 2.91 16.92 -15.04
C GLU A 85 3.81 15.74 -15.48
N THR A 86 4.25 15.74 -16.73
CA THR A 86 5.21 14.73 -17.23
C THR A 86 6.53 14.78 -16.46
N GLN A 87 7.04 15.98 -16.16
CA GLN A 87 8.24 16.18 -15.36
C GLN A 87 8.04 15.73 -13.90
N ILE A 88 6.83 15.86 -13.36
CA ILE A 88 6.49 15.40 -12.01
C ILE A 88 6.47 13.87 -11.95
N ASN A 89 5.92 13.19 -12.96
CA ASN A 89 5.92 11.73 -13.06
C ASN A 89 7.33 11.17 -13.26
N ASP A 90 8.16 11.86 -14.05
CA ASP A 90 9.57 11.50 -14.21
C ASP A 90 10.32 11.66 -12.89
N LEU A 91 10.05 12.73 -12.13
CA LEU A 91 10.60 12.92 -10.79
C LEU A 91 10.11 11.81 -9.83
N LYS A 92 8.82 11.44 -9.84
CA LYS A 92 8.27 10.34 -9.01
C LYS A 92 8.91 9.01 -9.35
N GLY A 93 9.15 8.74 -10.62
CA GLY A 93 9.94 7.60 -11.09
C GLY A 93 11.36 7.65 -10.55
N LEU A 94 12.02 8.81 -10.67
CA LEU A 94 13.38 8.99 -10.16
C LEU A 94 13.47 8.84 -8.63
N TRP A 95 12.47 9.27 -7.89
CA TRP A 95 12.48 9.12 -6.43
C TRP A 95 12.08 7.74 -5.98
N LYS A 96 11.19 7.07 -6.70
CA LYS A 96 10.99 5.64 -6.55
C LYS A 96 12.31 4.90 -6.76
N GLU A 97 13.06 5.24 -7.81
CA GLU A 97 14.39 4.71 -8.07
C GLU A 97 15.39 5.06 -6.96
N ILE A 98 15.38 6.30 -6.43
CA ILE A 98 16.28 6.74 -5.35
C ILE A 98 15.92 6.09 -4.02
N CYS A 99 14.65 6.04 -3.62
CA CYS A 99 14.21 5.37 -2.38
C CYS A 99 14.48 3.88 -2.45
N VAL A 100 14.16 3.22 -3.57
CA VAL A 100 14.52 1.81 -3.82
C VAL A 100 16.03 1.64 -3.72
N LYS A 101 16.81 2.51 -4.36
CA LYS A 101 18.27 2.45 -4.32
C LYS A 101 18.85 2.76 -2.94
N LYS A 102 18.26 3.66 -2.16
CA LYS A 102 18.74 4.04 -0.82
C LYS A 102 18.37 3.00 0.23
N VAL A 103 17.17 2.41 0.14
CA VAL A 103 16.83 1.21 0.89
C VAL A 103 17.80 0.08 0.51
N GLN A 104 18.14 -0.09 -0.77
CA GLN A 104 19.13 -1.08 -1.25
C GLN A 104 20.56 -0.79 -0.77
N GLU A 105 20.98 0.47 -0.73
CA GLU A 105 22.31 0.86 -0.28
C GLU A 105 22.45 0.71 1.24
N ALA A 106 21.44 1.15 2.02
CA ALA A 106 21.40 0.96 3.46
C ALA A 106 21.41 -0.54 3.81
N TYR A 107 20.75 -1.35 2.99
CA TYR A 107 20.82 -2.80 3.05
C TYR A 107 22.24 -3.33 2.71
N ASP A 108 22.86 -2.95 1.60
CA ASP A 108 24.19 -3.42 1.19
C ASP A 108 25.30 -3.03 2.20
N GLU A 109 25.19 -1.82 2.77
CA GLU A 109 26.08 -1.33 3.83
C GLU A 109 25.94 -2.17 5.10
N PHE A 110 24.72 -2.44 5.52
CA PHE A 110 24.42 -3.36 6.62
C PHE A 110 25.05 -4.75 6.35
N MET A 111 24.94 -5.27 5.11
CA MET A 111 25.48 -6.58 4.73
C MET A 111 27.01 -6.65 4.66
N LYS A 112 27.69 -5.61 4.19
CA LYS A 112 29.17 -5.61 4.17
C LYS A 112 29.75 -5.62 5.58
N ARG A 113 29.15 -4.85 6.49
CA ARG A 113 29.59 -4.79 7.90
C ARG A 113 29.31 -6.08 8.65
N ALA A 114 28.25 -6.79 8.27
CA ALA A 114 27.98 -8.11 8.80
C ALA A 114 28.96 -9.22 8.29
N ASN A 115 29.81 -8.96 7.28
CA ASN A 115 30.65 -9.96 6.58
C ASN A 115 32.18 -9.68 6.62
N GLN A 116 32.64 -8.73 7.42
CA GLN A 116 34.08 -8.49 7.62
C GLN A 116 34.66 -9.31 8.79
N ASP A 117 33.91 -10.30 9.27
CA ASP A 117 34.33 -11.32 10.23
C ASP A 117 34.51 -12.69 9.56
#